data_AF-A0A8S1XRX4-F1
#
_entry.id   AF-A0A8S1XRX4-F1
#
_cell.length_a   1.000
_cell.length_b   1.000
_cell.length_c   1.000
_cell.angle_alpha   90.00
_cell.angle_beta   90.00
_cell.angle_gamma   90.00
#
_symmetry.space_group_name_H-M   'P 1'
#
loop_
_entity.id
_entity.type
_entity.pdbx_description
1 polymer ?
#
loop_
_entity_poly.entity_id
_entity_poly.type
_entity_poly.pdbx_seq_one_letter_code
_entity_poly.pdbx_strand_id
1 'polypeptide(L)'
;MNIEQEDDNWMPLESNPQVMNEQAVQLGINIEKAQFHDLLGFEDWAFEMIPQPIYGVLFNFPIKENTNQFVDQEAAQIQEKGQHVSPNLFYMKQLAKNACGTIAMVHVVLNADQAIIQEGSYLAEFKKNVQGKTPQQIGEAFKKAKELKQVHKEAVEQGESACCDEIDRHFIAFVLRDGDIYELDGCKQFPINHGKSTPETFLPDVSKVIQKFFERDPNEQKLYKNENALIYQKLLYQLYSFYIRGFTNGLDKKFNMALDFRGKVVIVTGAARGIGKEYCNYFADKGAKVVVNNRCKKDSENYLLVNEIVRNINLRGGIAIANYDDILDGDHIIKQAIDNFGRIDILINNAGIIKDNVFAKMSKEEYEDVVDVHLNGTYKCCKAAWPYMIKQRYGKIINTISGSGLYGQVGQANYATAKSAIIGFSFSLAKEGEEFNIRTNILSPVAASRMTETILPQDMLEGINPNNVAPLVAYLCSDDCQENGAIYECSGGFISRVRLDKEPIDFLKWSKL
;
A
#
# COMPACT_ATOMS: atom_id res chain seq x y z
N MET A 1 31.83 22.88 36.55
CA MET A 1 31.67 22.30 35.21
C MET A 1 31.53 20.81 35.40
N ASN A 2 30.30 20.34 35.57
CA ASN A 2 30.02 18.91 35.67
C ASN A 2 30.09 18.35 34.25
N ILE A 3 31.06 17.48 34.00
CA ILE A 3 31.07 16.62 32.83
C ILE A 3 29.93 15.64 33.09
N GLU A 4 28.78 15.85 32.44
CA GLU A 4 27.71 14.87 32.39
C GLU A 4 28.33 13.55 31.91
N GLN A 5 28.25 12.51 32.74
CA GLN A 5 28.44 11.14 32.27
C GLN A 5 27.37 10.93 31.20
N GLU A 6 27.76 10.92 29.92
CA GLU A 6 26.84 10.62 28.83
C GLU A 6 26.22 9.25 29.12
N ASP A 7 24.91 9.24 29.41
CA ASP A 7 24.17 8.01 29.66
C ASP A 7 24.21 7.16 28.38
N ASP A 8 24.91 6.03 28.44
CA ASP A 8 25.11 5.11 27.32
C ASP A 8 23.87 4.23 27.03
N ASN A 9 22.77 4.47 27.76
CA ASN A 9 21.48 3.85 27.51
C ASN A 9 20.74 4.57 26.38
N TRP A 10 20.55 3.87 25.27
CA TRP A 10 19.65 4.31 24.21
C TRP A 10 18.24 3.78 24.51
N MET A 11 17.25 4.24 23.76
CA MET A 11 15.87 3.79 23.90
C MET A 11 15.57 2.76 22.79
N PRO A 12 14.75 1.74 23.03
CA PRO A 12 14.48 0.75 22.01
C PRO A 12 13.69 1.36 20.84
N LEU A 13 14.17 1.10 19.62
CA LEU A 13 13.53 1.58 18.41
C LEU A 13 12.27 0.75 18.11
N GLU A 14 11.15 1.41 17.83
CA GLU A 14 9.95 0.72 17.35
C GLU A 14 10.23 0.07 16.00
N SER A 15 9.81 -1.19 15.83
CA SER A 15 9.79 -1.80 14.50
C SER A 15 8.63 -1.16 13.73
N ASN A 16 8.87 -0.07 13.02
CA ASN A 16 7.86 0.60 12.21
C ASN A 16 8.53 1.17 10.96
N PRO A 17 8.05 0.91 9.73
CA PRO A 17 8.76 1.36 8.55
C PRO A 17 8.71 2.88 8.43
N GLN A 18 7.69 3.55 8.99
CA GLN A 18 7.66 5.00 9.06
C GLN A 18 8.82 5.52 9.93
N VAL A 19 8.93 5.04 11.16
CA VAL A 19 10.02 5.39 12.09
C VAL A 19 11.39 5.11 11.47
N MET A 20 11.57 3.93 10.88
CA MET A 20 12.84 3.55 10.24
C MET A 20 13.17 4.39 9.01
N ASN A 21 12.17 4.77 8.21
CA ASN A 21 12.38 5.60 7.03
C ASN A 21 12.67 7.05 7.39
N GLU A 22 12.01 7.59 8.41
CA GLU A 22 12.33 8.93 8.93
C GLU A 22 13.75 8.95 9.48
N GLN A 23 14.14 7.93 10.25
CA GLN A 23 15.53 7.76 10.69
C GLN A 23 16.49 7.65 9.50
N ALA A 24 16.13 6.89 8.47
CA ALA A 24 16.96 6.70 7.28
C ALA A 24 17.23 8.02 6.54
N VAL A 25 16.21 8.88 6.38
CA VAL A 25 16.38 10.23 5.80
C VAL A 25 17.39 11.03 6.59
N GLN A 26 17.27 11.06 7.91
CA GLN A 26 18.17 11.84 8.77
C GLN A 26 19.61 11.32 8.72
N LEU A 27 19.80 10.01 8.54
CA LEU A 27 21.13 9.43 8.31
C LEU A 27 21.71 9.74 6.91
N GLY A 28 20.89 10.33 6.03
CA GLY A 28 21.24 10.69 4.65
C GLY A 28 21.13 9.53 3.67
N ILE A 29 20.21 8.61 3.93
CA ILE A 29 19.79 7.62 2.94
C ILE A 29 18.81 8.29 1.99
N ASN A 30 19.07 8.17 0.70
CA ASN A 30 18.17 8.66 -0.31
C ASN A 30 16.94 7.74 -0.36
N ILE A 31 15.87 8.13 0.34
CA ILE A 31 14.62 7.38 0.35
C ILE A 31 13.93 7.31 -1.01
N GLU A 32 14.29 8.16 -1.97
CA GLU A 32 13.89 8.00 -3.37
C GLU A 32 14.63 6.87 -4.09
N LYS A 33 15.61 6.22 -3.44
CA LYS A 33 16.31 5.03 -3.94
C LYS A 33 16.08 3.76 -3.10
N ALA A 34 15.46 3.90 -1.91
CA ALA A 34 15.78 3.01 -0.80
C ALA A 34 14.89 3.23 0.47
N GLN A 35 13.88 2.40 0.83
CA GLN A 35 13.07 2.61 2.07
C GLN A 35 12.48 1.36 2.74
N PHE A 36 12.53 1.18 4.04
CA PHE A 36 11.89 0.07 4.77
C PHE A 36 10.34 -0.06 4.55
N HIS A 37 9.83 -1.30 4.48
CA HIS A 37 8.46 -1.76 4.17
C HIS A 37 8.17 -3.06 4.92
N ASP A 38 6.94 -3.26 5.38
CA ASP A 38 6.55 -4.52 6.01
C ASP A 38 6.72 -5.74 5.09
N LEU A 39 7.24 -6.82 5.65
CA LEU A 39 7.07 -8.17 5.11
C LEU A 39 5.91 -8.85 5.85
N LEU A 40 4.80 -9.02 5.14
CA LEU A 40 3.53 -9.49 5.73
C LEU A 40 3.47 -11.00 5.95
N GLY A 41 4.40 -11.77 5.39
CA GLY A 41 4.38 -13.23 5.41
C GLY A 41 5.63 -13.86 4.81
N PHE A 42 5.69 -15.19 4.83
CA PHE A 42 6.78 -16.00 4.25
C PHE A 42 6.36 -16.79 3.02
N GLU A 43 5.17 -16.53 2.51
CA GLU A 43 4.59 -17.11 1.30
C GLU A 43 5.04 -16.33 0.06
N ASP A 44 5.04 -16.99 -1.10
CA ASP A 44 5.49 -16.39 -2.37
C ASP A 44 4.76 -15.09 -2.70
N TRP A 45 3.44 -15.02 -2.44
CA TRP A 45 2.65 -13.80 -2.66
C TRP A 45 3.12 -12.62 -1.80
N ALA A 46 3.60 -12.87 -0.58
CA ALA A 46 4.10 -11.83 0.31
C ALA A 46 5.45 -11.29 -0.19
N PHE A 47 6.28 -12.16 -0.79
CA PHE A 47 7.53 -11.76 -1.43
C PHE A 47 7.28 -10.94 -2.71
N GLU A 48 6.26 -11.30 -3.49
CA GLU A 48 5.86 -10.56 -4.70
C GLU A 48 5.37 -9.13 -4.39
N MET A 49 4.89 -8.88 -3.17
CA MET A 49 4.52 -7.53 -2.71
C MET A 49 5.72 -6.65 -2.37
N ILE A 50 6.92 -7.24 -2.18
CA ILE A 50 8.14 -6.51 -1.87
C ILE A 50 8.82 -6.04 -3.16
N PRO A 51 8.97 -4.73 -3.38
CA PRO A 51 9.62 -4.25 -4.58
C PRO A 51 11.11 -4.65 -4.64
N GLN A 52 11.58 -4.90 -5.86
CA GLN A 52 12.95 -5.34 -6.14
C GLN A 52 13.81 -4.17 -6.67
N PRO A 53 15.14 -4.20 -6.49
CA PRO A 53 15.93 -5.22 -5.78
C PRO A 53 15.93 -5.03 -4.25
N ILE A 54 16.07 -6.13 -3.51
CA ILE A 54 16.15 -6.13 -2.03
C ILE A 54 17.62 -6.04 -1.58
N TYR A 55 17.93 -5.03 -0.76
CA TYR A 55 19.29 -4.81 -0.25
C TYR A 55 19.58 -5.48 1.10
N GLY A 56 18.54 -5.78 1.89
CA GLY A 56 18.66 -6.43 3.18
C GLY A 56 17.31 -6.59 3.87
N VAL A 57 17.30 -7.36 4.95
CA VAL A 57 16.12 -7.65 5.77
C VAL A 57 16.45 -7.32 7.22
N LEU A 58 15.62 -6.49 7.86
CA LEU A 58 15.68 -6.27 9.30
C LEU A 58 14.70 -7.22 9.99
N PHE A 59 15.19 -8.01 10.93
CA PHE A 59 14.38 -8.97 11.68
C PHE A 59 14.38 -8.61 13.16
N ASN A 60 13.18 -8.33 13.70
CA ASN A 60 12.97 -8.09 15.13
C ASN A 60 12.36 -9.31 15.82
N PHE A 61 13.08 -9.95 16.73
CA PHE A 61 12.67 -11.18 17.41
C PHE A 61 12.82 -11.08 18.93
N PRO A 62 12.02 -11.83 19.72
CA PRO A 62 12.14 -11.82 21.16
C PRO A 62 13.39 -12.58 21.62
N ILE A 63 14.14 -12.00 22.55
CA ILE A 63 15.22 -12.66 23.28
C ILE A 63 14.60 -13.35 24.50
N LYS A 64 14.77 -14.67 24.59
CA LYS A 64 14.38 -15.48 25.75
C LYS A 64 15.61 -16.08 26.44
N GLU A 65 15.44 -16.67 27.62
CA GLU A 65 16.54 -17.26 28.41
C GLU A 65 17.38 -18.29 27.62
N ASN A 66 16.76 -19.07 26.73
CA ASN A 66 17.42 -20.07 25.88
C ASN A 66 18.16 -19.46 24.67
N THR A 67 17.94 -18.18 24.34
CA THR A 67 18.55 -17.52 23.17
C THR A 67 20.06 -17.45 23.32
N ASN A 68 20.56 -17.10 24.52
CA ASN A 68 21.99 -17.03 24.79
C ASN A 68 22.67 -18.39 24.65
N GLN A 69 22.02 -19.48 25.08
CA GLN A 69 22.55 -20.83 24.93
C GLN A 69 22.70 -21.22 23.45
N PHE A 70 21.73 -20.86 22.62
CA PHE A 70 21.81 -21.11 21.18
C PHE A 70 22.95 -20.30 20.53
N VAL A 71 23.08 -19.02 20.89
CA VAL A 71 24.15 -18.15 20.37
C VAL A 71 25.53 -18.70 20.73
N ASP A 72 25.73 -19.15 21.97
CA ASP A 72 27.00 -19.73 22.42
C ASP A 72 27.32 -21.04 21.70
N GLN A 73 26.32 -21.90 21.50
CA GLN A 73 26.47 -23.16 20.76
C GLN A 73 26.80 -22.92 19.28
N GLU A 74 26.12 -21.98 18.63
CA GLU A 74 26.37 -21.61 17.24
C GLU A 74 27.78 -21.02 17.07
N ALA A 75 28.20 -20.14 17.98
CA ALA A 75 29.55 -19.59 17.99
C ALA A 75 30.62 -20.67 18.16
N ALA A 76 30.44 -21.60 19.10
CA ALA A 76 31.37 -22.71 19.32
C ALA A 76 31.49 -23.62 18.09
N GLN A 77 30.36 -23.98 17.46
CA GLN A 77 30.35 -24.80 16.24
C GLN A 77 31.06 -24.12 15.07
N ILE A 78 30.89 -22.81 14.92
CA ILE A 78 31.54 -22.06 13.85
C ILE A 78 33.03 -21.86 14.11
N GLN A 79 33.44 -21.67 15.37
CA GLN A 79 34.87 -21.63 15.73
C GLN A 79 35.56 -22.97 15.45
N GLU A 80 34.87 -24.09 15.69
CA GLU A 80 35.41 -25.43 15.42
C GLU A 80 35.47 -25.74 13.92
N LYS A 81 34.39 -25.49 13.17
CA LYS A 81 34.28 -25.84 11.73
C LYS A 81 34.88 -24.81 10.79
N GLY A 82 35.05 -23.58 11.28
CA GLY A 82 35.33 -22.41 10.45
C GLY A 82 34.12 -21.96 9.64
N GLN A 83 34.15 -20.71 9.18
CA GLN A 83 33.22 -20.18 8.18
C GLN A 83 33.95 -19.23 7.22
N HIS A 84 33.39 -19.05 6.03
CA HIS A 84 33.84 -18.03 5.08
C HIS A 84 33.13 -16.71 5.37
N VAL A 85 33.88 -15.62 5.53
CA VAL A 85 33.33 -14.26 5.67
C VAL A 85 33.95 -13.37 4.59
N SER A 86 33.09 -12.72 3.80
CA SER A 86 33.53 -11.80 2.75
C SER A 86 34.40 -10.67 3.34
N PRO A 87 35.55 -10.34 2.72
CA PRO A 87 36.35 -9.19 3.13
C PRO A 87 35.67 -7.85 2.84
N ASN A 88 34.62 -7.85 2.01
CA ASN A 88 33.84 -6.67 1.63
C ASN A 88 32.61 -6.47 2.54
N LEU A 89 32.43 -7.32 3.56
CA LEU A 89 31.31 -7.25 4.49
C LEU A 89 31.58 -6.17 5.55
N PHE A 90 30.67 -5.21 5.66
CA PHE A 90 30.65 -4.26 6.76
C PHE A 90 29.98 -4.89 7.98
N TYR A 91 30.67 -4.89 9.11
CA TYR A 91 30.13 -5.40 10.37
C TYR A 91 30.66 -4.60 11.56
N MET A 92 29.80 -4.37 12.55
CA MET A 92 30.14 -3.64 13.78
C MET A 92 29.48 -4.25 15.00
N LYS A 93 30.14 -4.09 16.14
CA LYS A 93 29.66 -4.54 17.45
C LYS A 93 28.65 -3.58 18.07
N GLN A 94 27.68 -4.12 18.79
CA GLN A 94 26.78 -3.36 19.64
C GLN A 94 27.43 -3.15 21.00
N LEU A 95 27.78 -1.91 21.32
CA LEU A 95 28.39 -1.51 22.61
C LEU A 95 27.51 -0.54 23.41
N ALA A 96 26.35 -0.16 22.84
CA ALA A 96 25.33 0.66 23.49
C ALA A 96 24.07 -0.17 23.71
N LYS A 97 23.44 -0.05 24.88
CA LYS A 97 22.19 -0.74 25.21
C LYS A 97 21.07 -0.19 24.33
N ASN A 98 20.18 -1.06 23.84
CA ASN A 98 19.02 -0.72 22.99
C ASN A 98 19.34 -0.09 21.60
N ALA A 99 20.60 -0.05 21.18
CA ALA A 99 20.98 0.49 19.88
C ALA A 99 20.76 -0.50 18.69
N CYS A 100 20.20 -1.68 18.94
CA CYS A 100 20.12 -2.78 17.98
C CYS A 100 19.41 -2.40 16.67
N GLY A 101 18.30 -1.65 16.74
CA GLY A 101 17.56 -1.23 15.55
C GLY A 101 18.40 -0.36 14.59
N THR A 102 19.07 0.65 15.12
CA THR A 102 19.95 1.53 14.32
C THR A 102 21.19 0.80 13.84
N ILE A 103 21.75 -0.11 14.65
CA ILE A 103 22.89 -0.94 14.25
C ILE A 103 22.52 -1.83 13.06
N ALA A 104 21.38 -2.52 13.13
CA ALA A 104 20.90 -3.39 12.06
C ALA A 104 20.60 -2.59 10.77
N MET A 105 20.01 -1.40 10.88
CA MET A 105 19.81 -0.51 9.73
C MET A 105 21.15 -0.10 9.10
N VAL A 106 22.14 0.31 9.89
CA VAL A 106 23.47 0.67 9.40
C VAL A 106 24.17 -0.54 8.75
N HIS A 107 24.00 -1.74 9.32
CA HIS A 107 24.50 -2.98 8.71
C HIS A 107 23.89 -3.23 7.33
N VAL A 108 22.57 -3.08 7.14
CA VAL A 108 21.95 -3.22 5.81
C VAL A 108 22.51 -2.18 4.85
N VAL A 109 22.46 -0.91 5.23
CA VAL A 109 22.73 0.20 4.31
C VAL A 109 24.20 0.27 3.90
N LEU A 110 25.14 0.01 4.82
CA LEU A 110 26.56 0.05 4.50
C LEU A 110 27.05 -1.17 3.71
N ASN A 111 26.28 -2.27 3.68
CA ASN A 111 26.50 -3.42 2.81
C ASN A 111 25.77 -3.34 1.46
N ALA A 112 24.84 -2.39 1.31
CA ALA A 112 24.08 -2.13 0.10
C ALA A 112 24.88 -1.31 -0.95
N ASP A 113 24.21 -0.91 -2.03
CA ASP A 113 24.78 -0.06 -3.08
C ASP A 113 25.13 1.33 -2.54
N GLN A 114 26.33 1.83 -2.83
CA GLN A 114 26.78 3.15 -2.37
C GLN A 114 25.94 4.29 -2.94
N ALA A 115 25.29 4.11 -4.08
CA ALA A 115 24.48 5.13 -4.73
C ALA A 115 23.23 5.56 -3.92
N ILE A 116 22.86 4.81 -2.87
CA ILE A 116 21.73 5.13 -1.99
C ILE A 116 22.10 6.06 -0.84
N ILE A 117 23.40 6.22 -0.54
CA ILE A 117 23.87 7.10 0.53
C ILE A 117 24.23 8.47 -0.07
N GLN A 118 23.65 9.54 0.47
CA GLN A 118 23.92 10.90 0.00
C GLN A 118 25.33 11.32 0.42
N GLU A 119 26.08 11.95 -0.50
CA GLU A 119 27.40 12.52 -0.18
C GLU A 119 27.26 13.62 0.88
N GLY A 120 28.21 13.66 1.83
CA GLY A 120 28.19 14.63 2.94
C GLY A 120 27.17 14.33 4.04
N SER A 121 26.47 13.20 3.98
CA SER A 121 25.59 12.75 5.07
C SER A 121 26.36 12.20 6.27
N TYR A 122 25.68 12.15 7.43
CA TYR A 122 26.23 11.52 8.64
C TYR A 122 26.70 10.09 8.39
N LEU A 123 25.93 9.30 7.63
CA LEU A 123 26.31 7.92 7.34
C LEU A 123 27.50 7.82 6.36
N ALA A 124 27.59 8.71 5.38
CA ALA A 124 28.75 8.78 4.48
C ALA A 124 30.04 9.14 5.23
N GLU A 125 29.98 10.13 6.13
CA GLU A 125 31.09 10.53 6.97
C GLU A 125 31.48 9.44 7.96
N PHE A 126 30.49 8.81 8.60
CA PHE A 126 30.72 7.68 9.49
C PHE A 126 31.45 6.55 8.78
N LYS A 127 30.99 6.14 7.58
CA LYS A 127 31.63 5.10 6.75
C LYS A 127 33.10 5.43 6.47
N LYS A 128 33.39 6.68 6.09
CA LYS A 128 34.77 7.15 5.83
C LYS A 128 35.64 7.09 7.09
N ASN A 129 35.09 7.49 8.24
CA ASN A 129 35.80 7.54 9.52
C ASN A 129 36.11 6.16 10.11
N VAL A 130 35.40 5.12 9.67
CA VAL A 130 35.56 3.75 10.19
C VAL A 130 36.24 2.80 9.21
N GLN A 131 36.65 3.30 8.05
CA GLN A 131 37.37 2.51 7.05
C GLN A 131 38.67 1.91 7.65
N GLY A 132 38.84 0.59 7.49
CA GLY A 132 40.00 -0.15 7.99
C GLY A 132 40.01 -0.45 9.49
N LYS A 133 38.97 -0.07 10.24
CA LYS A 133 38.83 -0.39 11.67
C LYS A 133 38.26 -1.79 11.90
N THR A 134 38.57 -2.39 13.05
CA THR A 134 37.99 -3.67 13.46
C THR A 134 36.52 -3.49 13.90
N PRO A 135 35.65 -4.52 13.84
CA PRO A 135 34.25 -4.40 14.25
C PRO A 135 34.04 -3.83 15.66
N GLN A 136 34.98 -4.11 16.58
CA GLN A 136 35.00 -3.55 17.93
C GLN A 136 35.25 -2.03 17.89
N GLN A 137 36.27 -1.58 17.17
CA GLN A 137 36.59 -0.16 17.00
C GLN A 137 35.48 0.61 16.25
N ILE A 138 34.78 -0.05 15.31
CA ILE A 138 33.61 0.54 14.64
C ILE A 138 32.48 0.72 15.66
N GLY A 139 32.21 -0.28 16.51
CA GLY A 139 31.22 -0.16 17.58
C GLY A 139 31.53 0.97 18.57
N GLU A 140 32.81 1.15 18.92
CA GLU A 140 33.25 2.27 19.79
C GLU A 140 33.06 3.64 19.11
N ALA A 141 33.31 3.72 17.80
CA ALA A 141 33.07 4.93 17.02
C ALA A 141 31.57 5.23 16.92
N PHE A 142 30.73 4.21 16.68
CA PHE A 142 29.28 4.34 16.64
C PHE A 142 28.72 4.85 17.97
N LYS A 143 29.17 4.28 19.08
CA LYS A 143 28.77 4.69 20.44
C LYS A 143 29.06 6.17 20.73
N LYS A 144 30.15 6.71 20.18
CA LYS A 144 30.59 8.11 20.36
C LYS A 144 30.00 9.08 19.32
N ALA A 145 29.28 8.59 18.31
CA ALA A 145 28.72 9.41 17.25
C ALA A 145 27.45 10.12 17.75
N LYS A 146 27.60 11.38 18.17
CA LYS A 146 26.52 12.18 18.77
C LYS A 146 25.36 12.37 17.81
N GLU A 147 25.66 12.54 16.53
CA GLU A 147 24.71 12.72 15.45
C GLU A 147 23.85 11.45 15.27
N LEU A 148 24.47 10.27 15.26
CA LEU A 148 23.75 8.99 15.17
C LEU A 148 22.86 8.75 16.39
N LYS A 149 23.34 9.11 17.59
CA LYS A 149 22.57 9.01 18.83
C LYS A 149 21.37 9.96 18.83
N GLN A 150 21.55 11.18 18.34
CA GLN A 150 20.47 12.17 18.24
C GLN A 150 19.39 11.71 17.25
N VAL A 151 19.80 11.27 16.05
CA VAL A 151 18.88 10.73 15.03
C VAL A 151 18.11 9.52 15.55
N HIS A 152 18.76 8.65 16.32
CA HIS A 152 18.09 7.53 16.98
C HIS A 152 17.06 7.99 18.01
N LYS A 153 17.39 8.98 18.85
CA LYS A 153 16.46 9.50 19.86
C LYS A 153 15.20 10.10 19.22
N GLU A 154 15.38 10.89 18.17
CA GLU A 154 14.25 11.49 17.42
C GLU A 154 13.34 10.41 16.82
N ALA A 155 13.93 9.34 16.26
CA ALA A 155 13.16 8.23 15.72
C ALA A 155 12.34 7.50 16.80
N VAL A 156 12.88 7.34 18.01
CA VAL A 156 12.12 6.75 19.13
C VAL A 156 10.92 7.63 19.53
N GLU A 157 11.09 8.96 19.55
CA GLU A 157 10.02 9.90 19.92
C GLU A 157 8.86 9.94 18.91
N GLN A 158 9.10 9.46 17.68
CA GLN A 158 8.12 9.37 16.60
C GLN A 158 7.31 8.06 16.60
N GLY A 159 7.67 7.09 17.44
CA GLY A 159 6.95 5.83 17.58
C GLY A 159 5.50 6.04 18.04
N GLU A 160 4.59 5.17 17.57
CA GLU A 160 3.18 5.19 17.96
C GLU A 160 2.99 4.58 19.37
N SER A 161 3.94 3.76 19.81
CA SER A 161 3.91 3.08 21.10
C SER A 161 4.61 3.90 22.19
N ALA A 162 4.07 3.88 23.41
CA ALA A 162 4.75 4.44 24.57
C ALA A 162 6.10 3.73 24.78
N CYS A 163 7.19 4.50 24.85
CA CYS A 163 8.51 3.92 25.05
C CYS A 163 8.65 3.31 26.45
N CYS A 164 9.24 2.11 26.54
CA CYS A 164 9.57 1.43 27.79
C CYS A 164 11.08 1.17 27.89
N ASP A 165 11.61 1.14 29.11
CA ASP A 165 13.05 1.04 29.38
C ASP A 165 13.62 -0.38 29.19
N GLU A 166 12.75 -1.39 29.23
CA GLU A 166 13.11 -2.81 29.08
C GLU A 166 12.22 -3.47 28.02
N ILE A 167 12.87 -3.97 26.97
CA ILE A 167 12.21 -4.74 25.90
C ILE A 167 12.98 -6.04 25.72
N ASP A 168 12.24 -7.15 25.67
CA ASP A 168 12.72 -8.50 25.43
C ASP A 168 12.87 -8.79 23.94
N ARG A 169 13.22 -7.80 23.11
CA ARG A 169 13.28 -7.90 21.65
C ARG A 169 14.57 -7.33 21.09
N HIS A 170 14.98 -7.87 19.94
CA HIS A 170 16.27 -7.57 19.34
C HIS A 170 16.20 -7.56 17.82
N PHE A 171 16.88 -6.57 17.24
CA PHE A 171 17.05 -6.45 15.81
C PHE A 171 18.35 -7.06 15.33
N ILE A 172 18.25 -7.83 14.25
CA ILE A 172 19.38 -8.26 13.44
C ILE A 172 19.13 -7.92 11.97
N ALA A 173 20.20 -7.91 11.19
CA ALA A 173 20.14 -7.68 9.75
C ALA A 173 20.57 -8.92 8.97
N PHE A 174 19.89 -9.20 7.87
CA PHE A 174 20.37 -10.12 6.84
C PHE A 174 20.76 -9.33 5.59
N VAL A 175 21.92 -9.64 5.01
CA VAL A 175 22.42 -8.99 3.78
C VAL A 175 22.98 -10.04 2.81
N LEU A 176 22.93 -9.73 1.51
CA LEU A 176 23.60 -10.50 0.47
C LEU A 176 24.94 -9.85 0.15
N ARG A 177 26.06 -10.57 0.35
CA ARG A 177 27.40 -10.06 0.02
C ARG A 177 28.24 -11.14 -0.64
N ASP A 178 28.82 -10.83 -1.80
CA ASP A 178 29.67 -11.73 -2.58
C ASP A 178 29.04 -13.13 -2.81
N GLY A 179 27.71 -13.15 -2.97
CA GLY A 179 26.90 -14.35 -3.24
C GLY A 179 26.52 -15.18 -2.00
N ASP A 180 26.83 -14.73 -0.79
CA ASP A 180 26.46 -15.39 0.47
C ASP A 180 25.50 -14.53 1.30
N ILE A 181 24.61 -15.17 2.04
CA ILE A 181 23.74 -14.53 3.04
C ILE A 181 24.50 -14.40 4.35
N TYR A 182 24.57 -13.18 4.88
CA TYR A 182 25.14 -12.92 6.19
C TYR A 182 24.09 -12.41 7.16
N GLU A 183 24.00 -13.05 8.32
CA GLU A 183 23.33 -12.52 9.50
C GLU A 183 24.30 -11.63 10.29
N LEU A 184 23.88 -10.40 10.53
CA LEU A 184 24.63 -9.37 11.20
C LEU A 184 23.91 -9.00 12.50
N ASP A 185 24.44 -9.54 13.59
CA ASP A 185 24.03 -9.24 14.95
C ASP A 185 25.22 -8.61 15.69
N GLY A 186 25.07 -7.36 16.13
CA GLY A 186 26.13 -6.65 16.85
C GLY A 186 26.49 -7.26 18.20
N CYS A 187 25.62 -8.08 18.78
CA CYS A 187 25.84 -8.79 20.05
C CYS A 187 26.60 -10.11 19.86
N LYS A 188 26.53 -10.74 18.68
CA LYS A 188 27.25 -11.99 18.38
C LYS A 188 28.75 -11.76 18.28
N GLN A 189 29.53 -12.84 18.40
CA GLN A 189 31.00 -12.76 18.31
C GLN A 189 31.49 -12.29 16.94
N PHE A 190 30.82 -12.71 15.87
CA PHE A 190 31.13 -12.45 14.46
C PHE A 190 29.85 -12.58 13.60
N PRO A 191 29.83 -12.07 12.35
CA PRO A 191 28.77 -12.37 11.36
C PRO A 191 28.58 -13.86 11.17
N ILE A 192 27.36 -14.30 10.84
CA ILE A 192 27.07 -15.71 10.56
C ILE A 192 26.75 -15.88 9.07
N ASN A 193 27.53 -16.71 8.37
CA ASN A 193 27.26 -17.06 6.98
C ASN A 193 26.21 -18.19 6.90
N HIS A 194 25.09 -17.92 6.23
CA HIS A 194 23.98 -18.86 6.05
C HIS A 194 24.00 -19.58 4.68
N GLY A 195 25.04 -19.38 3.89
CA GLY A 195 25.27 -20.04 2.61
C GLY A 195 24.93 -19.17 1.40
N LYS A 196 24.94 -19.82 0.22
CA LYS A 196 24.82 -19.17 -1.09
C LYS A 196 23.40 -18.65 -1.33
N SER A 197 23.31 -17.49 -1.98
CA SER A 197 22.05 -16.95 -2.51
C SER A 197 22.31 -15.99 -3.68
N THR A 198 21.24 -15.46 -4.27
CA THR A 198 21.27 -14.54 -5.41
C THR A 198 20.36 -13.35 -5.11
N PRO A 199 20.51 -12.20 -5.79
CA PRO A 199 19.57 -11.09 -5.62
C PRO A 199 18.10 -11.50 -5.81
N GLU A 200 17.83 -12.44 -6.72
CA GLU A 200 16.49 -12.93 -7.04
C GLU A 200 15.93 -13.89 -5.98
N THR A 201 16.78 -14.71 -5.35
CA THR A 201 16.37 -15.70 -4.32
C THR A 201 16.62 -15.24 -2.90
N PHE A 202 17.18 -14.04 -2.70
CA PHE A 202 17.64 -13.55 -1.40
C PHE A 202 16.55 -13.60 -0.34
N LEU A 203 15.37 -13.04 -0.61
CA LEU A 203 14.28 -13.00 0.36
C LEU A 203 13.69 -14.40 0.66
N PRO A 204 13.40 -15.27 -0.33
CA PRO A 204 13.05 -16.67 -0.09
C PRO A 204 14.12 -17.49 0.66
N ASP A 205 15.39 -17.16 0.53
CA ASP A 205 16.45 -17.89 1.22
C ASP A 205 16.63 -17.39 2.67
N VAL A 206 16.54 -16.07 2.89
CA VAL A 206 16.50 -15.47 4.24
C VAL A 206 15.26 -15.93 5.02
N SER A 207 14.10 -16.10 4.38
CA SER A 207 12.90 -16.60 5.05
C SER A 207 13.11 -18.01 5.64
N LYS A 208 13.81 -18.90 4.93
CA LYS A 208 14.18 -20.24 5.44
C LYS A 208 15.11 -20.15 6.65
N VAL A 209 16.02 -19.17 6.67
CA VAL A 209 16.89 -18.93 7.83
C VAL A 209 16.05 -18.47 9.02
N ILE A 210 15.17 -17.50 8.82
CA ILE A 210 14.27 -16.98 9.86
C ILE A 210 13.32 -18.07 10.38
N GLN A 211 12.81 -18.95 9.50
CA GLN A 211 11.97 -20.08 9.91
C GLN A 211 12.67 -21.01 10.91
N LYS A 212 14.00 -21.21 10.77
CA LYS A 212 14.79 -21.96 11.75
C LYS A 212 14.91 -21.27 13.10
N PHE A 213 14.76 -19.94 13.17
CA PHE A 213 14.66 -19.24 14.46
C PHE A 213 13.36 -19.64 15.18
N PHE A 214 12.26 -19.80 14.45
CA PHE A 214 10.97 -20.26 15.03
C PHE A 214 11.00 -21.73 15.45
N GLU A 215 11.77 -22.58 14.76
CA GLU A 215 11.93 -23.99 15.13
C GLU A 215 12.63 -24.19 16.49
N ARG A 216 13.35 -23.17 16.98
CA ARG A 216 14.00 -23.19 18.30
C ARG A 216 13.00 -23.05 19.45
N ASP A 217 11.73 -22.69 19.18
CA ASP A 217 10.67 -22.56 20.19
C ASP A 217 9.33 -23.25 19.76
N PRO A 218 9.06 -24.46 20.26
CA PRO A 218 7.85 -25.23 19.93
C PRO A 218 6.52 -24.57 20.35
N ASN A 219 6.52 -23.65 21.32
CA ASN A 219 5.29 -23.02 21.80
C ASN A 219 4.79 -21.96 20.81
N GLU A 220 5.68 -21.30 20.08
CA GLU A 220 5.27 -20.37 19.04
C GLU A 220 4.80 -21.07 17.76
N GLN A 221 5.37 -22.23 17.42
CA GLN A 221 4.86 -23.05 16.31
C GLN A 221 3.36 -23.39 16.43
N LYS A 222 2.82 -23.49 17.65
CA LYS A 222 1.38 -23.70 17.90
C LYS A 222 0.53 -22.45 17.67
N LEU A 223 1.07 -21.26 17.90
CA LEU A 223 0.41 -19.99 17.58
C LEU A 223 0.32 -19.75 16.07
N TYR A 224 1.31 -20.22 15.31
CA TYR A 224 1.33 -20.14 13.84
C TYR A 224 0.38 -21.12 13.14
N LYS A 225 0.02 -22.24 13.77
CA LYS A 225 -0.75 -23.33 13.14
C LYS A 225 -2.26 -23.32 13.44
N ASN A 226 -2.75 -22.48 14.35
CA ASN A 226 -4.17 -22.44 14.70
C ASN A 226 -4.91 -21.36 13.91
N GLU A 227 -6.05 -21.77 13.34
CA GLU A 227 -7.01 -20.95 12.59
C GLU A 227 -7.45 -19.74 13.44
N ASN A 228 -7.36 -18.52 12.86
CA ASN A 228 -7.59 -17.18 13.44
C ASN A 228 -6.37 -16.33 13.87
N ALA A 229 -5.18 -16.57 13.31
CA ALA A 229 -3.96 -15.84 13.67
C ALA A 229 -3.78 -14.42 13.07
N LEU A 230 -4.74 -13.86 12.33
CA LEU A 230 -4.61 -12.53 11.69
C LEU A 230 -4.46 -11.36 12.69
N ILE A 231 -4.95 -11.53 13.92
CA ILE A 231 -4.91 -10.50 14.98
C ILE A 231 -3.64 -10.61 15.84
N TYR A 232 -3.04 -11.81 15.94
CA TYR A 232 -1.84 -12.07 16.76
C TYR A 232 -0.53 -12.01 15.97
N GLN A 233 -0.55 -12.18 14.64
CA GLN A 233 0.60 -11.94 13.74
C GLN A 233 1.12 -10.50 13.84
N LYS A 234 0.22 -9.54 14.13
CA LYS A 234 0.53 -8.11 14.30
C LYS A 234 1.43 -7.79 15.50
N LEU A 235 1.55 -8.69 16.48
CA LEU A 235 2.23 -8.42 17.76
C LEU A 235 3.64 -9.03 17.87
N LEU A 236 3.95 -10.10 17.12
CA LEU A 236 5.08 -10.96 17.48
C LEU A 236 6.36 -10.79 16.64
N TYR A 237 6.32 -10.41 15.35
CA TYR A 237 7.55 -10.32 14.53
C TYR A 237 7.40 -9.33 13.37
N GLN A 238 7.98 -8.13 13.52
CA GLN A 238 7.99 -7.11 12.47
C GLN A 238 9.28 -7.25 11.64
N LEU A 239 9.14 -7.76 10.42
CA LEU A 239 10.17 -7.82 9.39
C LEU A 239 10.00 -6.64 8.44
N TYR A 240 11.03 -5.81 8.24
CA TYR A 240 11.00 -4.74 7.23
C TYR A 240 12.04 -4.95 6.11
N SER A 241 11.63 -4.76 4.85
CA SER A 241 12.38 -4.85 3.60
C SER A 241 12.26 -3.55 2.78
N PHE A 242 13.14 -3.23 1.83
CA PHE A 242 13.44 -1.83 1.50
C PHE A 242 13.10 -1.36 0.04
N TYR A 243 12.18 -0.41 -0.23
CA TYR A 243 11.95 0.35 -1.48
C TYR A 243 11.21 1.73 -1.40
N ILE A 244 11.35 2.48 -2.50
CA ILE A 244 11.07 3.88 -2.92
C ILE A 244 9.61 4.26 -3.19
N ARG A 245 9.19 5.40 -2.63
CA ARG A 245 8.11 6.26 -3.14
C ARG A 245 8.55 6.89 -4.45
N GLY A 246 8.22 6.22 -5.55
CA GLY A 246 8.59 6.61 -6.91
C GLY A 246 7.41 6.62 -7.87
N PHE A 247 6.19 6.87 -7.38
CA PHE A 247 5.01 6.88 -8.26
C PHE A 247 4.06 8.08 -8.05
N THR A 248 4.50 9.19 -7.47
CA THR A 248 3.80 10.48 -7.68
C THR A 248 4.51 11.31 -8.74
N ASN A 249 5.84 11.48 -8.67
CA ASN A 249 6.61 12.17 -9.72
C ASN A 249 6.82 11.32 -11.00
N GLY A 250 6.50 10.03 -10.93
CA GLY A 250 6.56 9.07 -12.04
C GLY A 250 5.22 8.84 -12.75
N LEU A 251 4.06 9.05 -12.11
CA LEU A 251 2.79 9.03 -12.84
C LEU A 251 2.70 10.22 -13.80
N ASP A 252 3.16 11.40 -13.37
CA ASP A 252 3.22 12.57 -14.25
C ASP A 252 4.26 12.44 -15.39
N LYS A 253 5.14 11.43 -15.37
CA LYS A 253 6.16 11.21 -16.43
C LYS A 253 6.02 9.89 -17.22
N LYS A 254 5.43 8.83 -16.65
CA LYS A 254 5.12 7.55 -17.34
C LYS A 254 3.64 7.37 -17.69
N PHE A 255 2.70 7.98 -16.95
CA PHE A 255 1.31 8.19 -17.40
C PHE A 255 1.14 9.52 -18.15
N ASN A 256 2.25 10.20 -18.46
CA ASN A 256 2.34 11.16 -19.56
C ASN A 256 2.44 10.46 -20.93
N MET A 257 1.85 9.27 -21.08
CA MET A 257 1.09 9.07 -22.32
C MET A 257 0.12 10.25 -22.35
N ALA A 258 0.14 11.05 -23.41
CA ALA A 258 -0.78 12.16 -23.53
C ALA A 258 -2.20 11.58 -23.64
N LEU A 259 -2.80 11.21 -22.49
CA LEU A 259 -4.18 10.75 -22.41
C LEU A 259 -5.03 11.88 -22.95
N ASP A 260 -5.62 11.63 -24.10
CA ASP A 260 -6.36 12.63 -24.85
C ASP A 260 -7.80 12.16 -24.98
N PHE A 261 -8.70 12.93 -24.38
CA PHE A 261 -10.13 12.67 -24.43
C PHE A 261 -10.86 13.70 -25.29
N ARG A 262 -10.13 14.47 -26.13
CA ARG A 262 -10.75 15.39 -27.09
C ARG A 262 -11.76 14.65 -27.96
N GLY A 263 -12.97 15.22 -28.02
CA GLY A 263 -14.08 14.65 -28.78
C GLY A 263 -14.84 13.52 -28.08
N LYS A 264 -14.39 13.06 -26.90
CA LYS A 264 -15.11 12.08 -26.08
C LYS A 264 -16.09 12.79 -25.13
N VAL A 265 -17.20 12.13 -24.84
CA VAL A 265 -18.21 12.57 -23.86
C VAL A 265 -18.18 11.66 -22.64
N VAL A 266 -17.98 12.27 -21.48
CA VAL A 266 -17.86 11.58 -20.17
C VAL A 266 -19.04 11.98 -19.30
N ILE A 267 -19.74 11.00 -18.73
CA ILE A 267 -20.72 11.22 -17.67
C ILE A 267 -20.14 10.69 -16.35
N VAL A 268 -20.17 11.51 -15.31
CA VAL A 268 -19.81 11.10 -13.95
C VAL A 268 -21.02 11.29 -13.04
N THR A 269 -21.51 10.20 -12.44
CA THR A 269 -22.63 10.26 -11.49
C THR A 269 -22.14 10.52 -10.06
N GLY A 270 -22.92 11.25 -9.27
CA GLY A 270 -22.54 11.60 -7.89
C GLY A 270 -21.29 12.49 -7.79
N ALA A 271 -21.17 13.46 -8.69
CA ALA A 271 -19.94 14.23 -8.90
C ALA A 271 -19.84 15.55 -8.14
N ALA A 272 -20.75 15.85 -7.21
CA ALA A 272 -20.73 17.14 -6.50
C ALA A 272 -19.49 17.32 -5.60
N ARG A 273 -18.87 16.22 -5.14
CA ARG A 273 -17.74 16.23 -4.18
C ARG A 273 -16.84 15.00 -4.37
N GLY A 274 -15.73 14.99 -3.61
CA GLY A 274 -14.85 13.83 -3.48
C GLY A 274 -14.30 13.34 -4.81
N ILE A 275 -14.17 12.02 -4.94
CA ILE A 275 -13.62 11.37 -6.14
C ILE A 275 -14.38 11.72 -7.43
N GLY A 276 -15.71 11.84 -7.37
CA GLY A 276 -16.52 12.18 -8.55
C GLY A 276 -16.22 13.57 -9.10
N LYS A 277 -15.99 14.56 -8.22
CA LYS A 277 -15.53 15.91 -8.61
C LYS A 277 -14.18 15.85 -9.31
N GLU A 278 -13.24 15.07 -8.76
CA GLU A 278 -11.90 14.97 -9.33
C GLU A 278 -11.87 14.24 -10.67
N TYR A 279 -12.74 13.24 -10.89
CA TYR A 279 -12.93 12.67 -12.22
C TYR A 279 -13.36 13.73 -13.23
N CYS A 280 -14.36 14.57 -12.88
CA CYS A 280 -14.83 15.63 -13.78
C CYS A 280 -13.71 16.61 -14.16
N ASN A 281 -12.94 17.09 -13.17
CA ASN A 281 -11.81 17.99 -13.41
C ASN A 281 -10.75 17.31 -14.29
N TYR A 282 -10.35 16.08 -13.95
CA TYR A 282 -9.29 15.36 -14.64
C TYR A 282 -9.66 15.10 -16.11
N PHE A 283 -10.86 14.59 -16.40
CA PHE A 283 -11.28 14.35 -17.77
C PHE A 283 -11.44 15.65 -18.58
N ALA A 284 -11.93 16.73 -17.96
CA ALA A 284 -12.02 18.02 -18.61
C ALA A 284 -10.65 18.61 -18.95
N ASP A 285 -9.67 18.50 -18.04
CA ASP A 285 -8.30 18.94 -18.25
C ASP A 285 -7.59 18.13 -19.37
N LYS A 286 -8.09 16.93 -19.68
CA LYS A 286 -7.67 16.11 -20.83
C LYS A 286 -8.55 16.28 -22.07
N GLY A 287 -9.41 17.30 -22.11
CA GLY A 287 -10.17 17.71 -23.29
C GLY A 287 -11.52 17.01 -23.51
N ALA A 288 -11.99 16.22 -22.55
CA ALA A 288 -13.32 15.61 -22.62
C ALA A 288 -14.45 16.66 -22.49
N LYS A 289 -15.61 16.34 -23.06
CA LYS A 289 -16.87 17.01 -22.74
C LYS A 289 -17.54 16.29 -21.57
N VAL A 290 -17.78 16.98 -20.46
CA VAL A 290 -18.17 16.34 -19.19
C VAL A 290 -19.63 16.67 -18.82
N VAL A 291 -20.41 15.65 -18.48
CA VAL A 291 -21.70 15.80 -17.79
C VAL A 291 -21.48 15.54 -16.32
N VAL A 292 -21.60 16.60 -15.51
CA VAL A 292 -21.44 16.55 -14.05
C VAL A 292 -22.82 16.25 -13.46
N ASN A 293 -23.12 14.98 -13.18
CA ASN A 293 -24.38 14.57 -12.57
C ASN A 293 -24.24 14.54 -11.04
N ASN A 294 -25.19 15.14 -10.34
CA ASN A 294 -25.46 14.84 -8.95
C ASN A 294 -26.92 15.18 -8.62
N ARG A 295 -27.67 14.23 -8.08
CA ARG A 295 -29.05 14.49 -7.63
C ARG A 295 -29.07 15.65 -6.63
N CYS A 296 -29.84 16.69 -6.92
CA CYS A 296 -29.99 17.81 -6.00
C CYS A 296 -31.26 18.62 -6.30
N LYS A 297 -31.80 19.28 -5.28
CA LYS A 297 -32.85 20.30 -5.45
C LYS A 297 -32.22 21.62 -5.87
N LYS A 298 -32.94 22.43 -6.64
CA LYS A 298 -32.51 23.79 -6.99
C LYS A 298 -32.13 24.57 -5.74
N ASP A 299 -31.02 25.31 -5.81
CA ASP A 299 -30.45 26.14 -4.75
C ASP A 299 -29.96 25.38 -3.49
N SER A 300 -29.96 24.03 -3.50
CA SER A 300 -29.31 23.24 -2.45
C SER A 300 -27.78 23.34 -2.53
N GLU A 301 -27.09 22.98 -1.45
CA GLU A 301 -25.63 22.99 -1.41
C GLU A 301 -25.00 22.18 -2.55
N ASN A 302 -25.52 20.98 -2.82
CA ASN A 302 -25.05 20.16 -3.95
C ASN A 302 -25.34 20.79 -5.31
N TYR A 303 -26.45 21.54 -5.45
CA TYR A 303 -26.73 22.30 -6.67
C TYR A 303 -25.67 23.38 -6.89
N LEU A 304 -25.30 24.13 -5.84
CA LEU A 304 -24.26 25.15 -5.92
C LEU A 304 -22.90 24.53 -6.28
N LEU A 305 -22.53 23.40 -5.65
CA LEU A 305 -21.27 22.71 -5.92
C LEU A 305 -21.16 22.17 -7.35
N VAL A 306 -22.22 21.54 -7.88
CA VAL A 306 -22.23 21.07 -9.28
C VAL A 306 -22.04 22.24 -10.24
N ASN A 307 -22.76 23.34 -10.02
CA ASN A 307 -22.65 24.53 -10.87
C ASN A 307 -21.27 25.18 -10.75
N GLU A 308 -20.67 25.17 -9.56
CA GLU A 308 -19.32 25.67 -9.37
C GLU A 308 -18.29 24.83 -10.15
N ILE A 309 -18.37 23.49 -10.09
CA ILE A 309 -17.50 22.59 -10.85
C ILE A 309 -17.63 22.87 -12.35
N VAL A 310 -18.86 22.91 -12.87
CA VAL A 310 -19.12 23.19 -14.29
C VAL A 310 -18.57 24.57 -14.69
N ARG A 311 -18.83 25.60 -13.89
CA ARG A 311 -18.31 26.94 -14.13
C ARG A 311 -16.78 26.95 -14.15
N ASN A 312 -16.13 26.32 -13.19
CA ASN A 312 -14.68 26.31 -13.07
C ASN A 312 -14.00 25.52 -14.20
N ILE A 313 -14.63 24.44 -14.69
CA ILE A 313 -14.17 23.73 -15.90
C ILE A 313 -14.29 24.65 -17.12
N ASN A 314 -15.44 25.28 -17.32
CA ASN A 314 -15.68 26.14 -18.49
C ASN A 314 -14.80 27.39 -18.49
N LEU A 315 -14.54 28.00 -17.33
CA LEU A 315 -13.64 29.16 -17.18
C LEU A 315 -12.18 28.83 -17.56
N ARG A 316 -11.77 27.56 -17.39
CA ARG A 316 -10.44 27.07 -17.79
C ARG A 316 -10.38 26.57 -19.24
N GLY A 317 -11.45 26.76 -20.02
CA GLY A 317 -11.52 26.39 -21.43
C GLY A 317 -11.98 24.95 -21.70
N GLY A 318 -12.36 24.18 -20.67
CA GLY A 318 -13.01 22.89 -20.82
C GLY A 318 -14.49 23.02 -21.22
N ILE A 319 -15.15 21.88 -21.42
CA ILE A 319 -16.59 21.84 -21.74
C ILE A 319 -17.29 20.94 -20.72
N ALA A 320 -18.14 21.54 -19.89
CA ALA A 320 -18.97 20.82 -18.94
C ALA A 320 -20.41 21.35 -18.90
N ILE A 321 -21.36 20.44 -18.63
CA ILE A 321 -22.76 20.76 -18.33
C ILE A 321 -23.18 20.06 -17.04
N ALA A 322 -24.16 20.66 -16.36
CA ALA A 322 -24.73 20.10 -15.14
C ALA A 322 -25.94 19.20 -15.44
N ASN A 323 -26.06 18.11 -14.68
CA ASN A 323 -27.27 17.29 -14.60
C ASN A 323 -27.67 17.12 -13.12
N TYR A 324 -28.96 17.21 -12.83
CA TYR A 324 -29.47 17.16 -11.45
C TYR A 324 -30.45 16.00 -11.20
N ASP A 325 -30.65 15.13 -12.19
CA ASP A 325 -31.59 14.02 -12.12
C ASP A 325 -31.09 12.96 -11.13
N ASP A 326 -32.04 12.16 -10.62
CA ASP A 326 -31.71 10.97 -9.85
C ASP A 326 -31.06 9.93 -10.79
N ILE A 327 -30.10 9.17 -10.28
CA ILE A 327 -29.49 8.06 -11.02
C ILE A 327 -30.51 6.97 -11.38
N LEU A 328 -31.66 6.96 -10.70
CA LEU A 328 -32.81 6.13 -11.03
C LEU A 328 -33.55 6.60 -12.29
N ASP A 329 -33.24 7.79 -12.80
CA ASP A 329 -33.72 8.34 -14.08
C ASP A 329 -32.58 8.35 -15.10
N GLY A 330 -31.81 7.25 -15.15
CA GLY A 330 -30.60 7.15 -15.97
C GLY A 330 -30.82 7.50 -17.44
N ASP A 331 -32.00 7.22 -18.00
CA ASP A 331 -32.37 7.61 -19.36
C ASP A 331 -32.38 9.12 -19.58
N HIS A 332 -32.83 9.92 -18.61
CA HIS A 332 -32.77 11.38 -18.68
C HIS A 332 -31.32 11.87 -18.68
N ILE A 333 -30.48 11.30 -17.82
CA ILE A 333 -29.04 11.64 -17.72
C ILE A 333 -28.34 11.38 -19.04
N ILE A 334 -28.50 10.17 -19.60
CA ILE A 334 -27.87 9.81 -20.88
C ILE A 334 -28.44 10.68 -22.01
N LYS A 335 -29.77 10.88 -22.04
CA LYS A 335 -30.41 11.72 -23.05
C LYS A 335 -29.84 13.14 -23.06
N GLN A 336 -29.59 13.74 -21.91
CA GLN A 336 -29.00 15.08 -21.86
C GLN A 336 -27.62 15.13 -22.52
N ALA A 337 -26.77 14.11 -22.33
CA ALA A 337 -25.49 14.01 -23.02
C ALA A 337 -25.66 13.89 -24.54
N ILE A 338 -26.63 13.09 -24.99
CA ILE A 338 -26.95 12.94 -26.42
C ILE A 338 -27.48 14.25 -27.00
N ASP A 339 -28.39 14.94 -26.32
CA ASP A 339 -28.98 16.20 -26.81
C ASP A 339 -27.92 17.31 -26.93
N ASN A 340 -26.95 17.36 -26.01
CA ASN A 340 -25.94 18.43 -25.97
C ASN A 340 -24.70 18.11 -26.80
N PHE A 341 -24.29 16.84 -26.86
CA PHE A 341 -23.01 16.45 -27.44
C PHE A 341 -23.11 15.39 -28.54
N GLY A 342 -24.29 14.81 -28.76
CA GLY A 342 -24.59 13.86 -29.83
C GLY A 342 -24.08 12.43 -29.60
N ARG A 343 -23.41 12.16 -28.47
CA ARG A 343 -22.76 10.88 -28.17
C ARG A 343 -22.54 10.70 -26.66
N ILE A 344 -22.23 9.46 -26.26
CA ILE A 344 -21.69 9.10 -24.96
C ILE A 344 -20.57 8.08 -25.14
N ASP A 345 -19.40 8.34 -24.55
CA ASP A 345 -18.21 7.50 -24.72
C ASP A 345 -17.81 6.81 -23.44
N ILE A 346 -17.92 7.53 -22.32
CA ILE A 346 -17.44 7.10 -21.02
C ILE A 346 -18.55 7.30 -19.98
N LEU A 347 -18.90 6.25 -19.25
CA LEU A 347 -19.84 6.29 -18.13
C LEU A 347 -19.15 5.85 -16.84
N ILE A 348 -19.07 6.75 -15.87
CA ILE A 348 -18.51 6.49 -14.55
C ILE A 348 -19.65 6.46 -13.53
N ASN A 349 -20.07 5.24 -13.17
CA ASN A 349 -21.07 5.00 -12.14
C ASN A 349 -20.42 5.12 -10.77
N ASN A 350 -20.50 6.32 -10.19
CA ASN A 350 -19.85 6.69 -8.93
C ASN A 350 -20.85 7.10 -7.84
N ALA A 351 -22.09 7.46 -8.19
CA ALA A 351 -23.11 7.85 -7.22
C ALA A 351 -23.30 6.82 -6.08
N GLY A 352 -23.52 7.33 -4.88
CA GLY A 352 -23.63 6.49 -3.70
C GLY A 352 -24.14 7.19 -2.46
N ILE A 353 -24.65 6.38 -1.53
CA ILE A 353 -25.10 6.78 -0.19
C ILE A 353 -24.67 5.72 0.83
N ILE A 354 -24.64 6.09 2.10
CA ILE A 354 -24.42 5.16 3.21
C ILE A 354 -25.60 5.20 4.17
N LYS A 355 -26.01 4.03 4.65
CA LYS A 355 -26.97 3.83 5.74
C LYS A 355 -26.51 2.65 6.59
N ASP A 356 -25.46 2.87 7.36
CA ASP A 356 -24.82 1.82 8.17
C ASP A 356 -25.67 1.49 9.39
N ASN A 357 -25.89 0.20 9.61
CA ASN A 357 -26.58 -0.31 10.78
C ASN A 357 -26.22 -1.78 10.99
N VAL A 358 -26.13 -2.23 12.25
CA VAL A 358 -25.96 -3.66 12.52
C VAL A 358 -27.16 -4.42 11.96
N PHE A 359 -26.92 -5.60 11.38
CA PHE A 359 -27.93 -6.31 10.59
C PHE A 359 -29.26 -6.51 11.34
N ALA A 360 -29.21 -6.82 12.64
CA ALA A 360 -30.41 -7.00 13.47
C ALA A 360 -31.29 -5.75 13.63
N LYS A 361 -30.75 -4.55 13.37
CA LYS A 361 -31.44 -3.26 13.48
C LYS A 361 -31.67 -2.58 12.13
N MET A 362 -31.11 -3.12 11.05
CA MET A 362 -31.22 -2.55 9.72
C MET A 362 -32.67 -2.59 9.26
N SER A 363 -33.23 -1.42 8.94
CA SER A 363 -34.58 -1.34 8.41
C SER A 363 -34.63 -1.79 6.94
N LYS A 364 -35.82 -2.17 6.49
CA LYS A 364 -36.06 -2.51 5.08
C LYS A 364 -35.73 -1.32 4.17
N GLU A 365 -36.12 -0.12 4.55
CA GLU A 365 -35.90 1.12 3.81
C GLU A 365 -34.42 1.52 3.80
N GLU A 366 -33.68 1.25 4.88
CA GLU A 366 -32.22 1.43 4.90
C GLU A 366 -31.52 0.49 3.90
N TYR A 367 -32.03 -0.73 3.77
CA TYR A 367 -31.51 -1.70 2.82
C TYR A 367 -31.88 -1.34 1.38
N GLU A 368 -33.16 -1.10 1.10
CA GLU A 368 -33.68 -0.81 -0.23
C GLU A 368 -33.08 0.48 -0.81
N ASP A 369 -32.99 1.57 -0.04
CA ASP A 369 -32.42 2.83 -0.54
C ASP A 369 -30.96 2.66 -1.00
N VAL A 370 -30.14 1.90 -0.26
CA VAL A 370 -28.74 1.66 -0.61
C VAL A 370 -28.64 0.77 -1.86
N VAL A 371 -29.46 -0.28 -1.95
CA VAL A 371 -29.52 -1.15 -3.14
C VAL A 371 -29.99 -0.36 -4.36
N ASP A 372 -31.02 0.49 -4.21
CA ASP A 372 -31.57 1.28 -5.30
C ASP A 372 -30.55 2.27 -5.85
N VAL A 373 -29.90 3.05 -4.98
CA VAL A 373 -28.92 4.05 -5.42
C VAL A 373 -27.70 3.40 -6.05
N HIS A 374 -27.17 2.34 -5.45
CA HIS A 374 -25.93 1.75 -5.94
C HIS A 374 -26.13 0.80 -7.10
N LEU A 375 -26.98 -0.23 -6.93
CA LEU A 375 -27.15 -1.28 -7.92
C LEU A 375 -28.13 -0.85 -9.01
N ASN A 376 -29.35 -0.45 -8.64
CA ASN A 376 -30.38 -0.14 -9.64
C ASN A 376 -30.06 1.15 -10.41
N GLY A 377 -29.45 2.15 -9.77
CA GLY A 377 -28.92 3.33 -10.44
C GLY A 377 -27.84 3.01 -11.48
N THR A 378 -26.84 2.21 -11.09
CA THR A 378 -25.79 1.73 -12.00
C THR A 378 -26.40 0.98 -13.18
N TYR A 379 -27.35 0.06 -12.92
CA TYR A 379 -28.07 -0.67 -13.96
C TYR A 379 -28.79 0.28 -14.92
N LYS A 380 -29.59 1.24 -14.41
CA LYS A 380 -30.38 2.14 -15.25
C LYS A 380 -29.51 3.06 -16.11
N CYS A 381 -28.43 3.60 -15.55
CA CYS A 381 -27.48 4.41 -16.31
C CYS A 381 -26.79 3.59 -17.42
N CYS A 382 -26.28 2.38 -17.10
CA CYS A 382 -25.69 1.49 -18.08
C CYS A 382 -26.70 1.10 -19.17
N LYS A 383 -27.92 0.73 -18.78
CA LYS A 383 -28.98 0.30 -19.70
C LYS A 383 -29.36 1.42 -20.68
N ALA A 384 -29.42 2.66 -20.22
CA ALA A 384 -29.68 3.82 -21.05
C ALA A 384 -28.53 4.16 -22.01
N ALA A 385 -27.27 3.99 -21.58
CA ALA A 385 -26.09 4.28 -22.40
C ALA A 385 -25.85 3.21 -23.47
N TRP A 386 -26.18 1.94 -23.16
CA TRP A 386 -25.84 0.77 -23.94
C TRP A 386 -26.20 0.85 -25.44
N PRO A 387 -27.42 1.28 -25.86
CA PRO A 387 -27.77 1.32 -27.28
C PRO A 387 -26.91 2.29 -28.08
N TYR A 388 -26.51 3.42 -27.47
CA TYR A 388 -25.62 4.39 -28.10
C TYR A 388 -24.21 3.83 -28.25
N MET A 389 -23.69 3.20 -27.21
CA MET A 389 -22.37 2.56 -27.24
C MET A 389 -22.30 1.41 -28.26
N ILE A 390 -23.35 0.58 -28.39
CA ILE A 390 -23.46 -0.45 -29.43
C ILE A 390 -23.40 0.17 -30.82
N LYS A 391 -24.24 1.19 -31.07
CA LYS A 391 -24.32 1.86 -32.38
C LYS A 391 -22.98 2.50 -32.77
N GLN A 392 -22.27 3.05 -31.81
CA GLN A 392 -20.96 3.67 -31.99
C GLN A 392 -19.82 2.64 -32.12
N ARG A 393 -20.06 1.39 -31.69
CA ARG A 393 -19.02 0.37 -31.46
C ARG A 393 -17.87 0.89 -30.60
N TYR A 394 -18.25 1.61 -29.55
CA TYR A 394 -17.32 2.20 -28.58
C TYR A 394 -18.04 2.49 -27.27
N GLY A 395 -17.45 2.07 -26.16
CA GLY A 395 -17.87 2.49 -24.82
C GLY A 395 -16.85 2.10 -23.76
N LYS A 396 -16.73 2.93 -22.72
CA LYS A 396 -15.93 2.62 -21.53
C LYS A 396 -16.77 2.87 -20.29
N ILE A 397 -16.90 1.85 -19.45
CA ILE A 397 -17.75 1.89 -18.25
C ILE A 397 -16.89 1.59 -17.04
N ILE A 398 -17.01 2.43 -16.01
CA ILE A 398 -16.40 2.20 -14.71
C ILE A 398 -17.53 2.07 -13.69
N ASN A 399 -17.59 0.91 -13.04
CA ASN A 399 -18.55 0.63 -11.99
C ASN A 399 -17.84 0.65 -10.64
N THR A 400 -18.27 1.56 -9.76
CA THR A 400 -17.63 1.78 -8.47
C THR A 400 -18.17 0.84 -7.40
N ILE A 401 -17.33 -0.04 -6.89
CA ILE A 401 -17.56 -0.91 -5.74
C ILE A 401 -16.88 -0.32 -4.48
N SER A 402 -16.55 -1.15 -3.50
CA SER A 402 -15.77 -0.79 -2.32
C SER A 402 -15.14 -2.05 -1.72
N GLY A 403 -14.19 -1.89 -0.80
CA GLY A 403 -13.66 -3.01 -0.01
C GLY A 403 -14.76 -3.78 0.73
N SER A 404 -15.82 -3.10 1.20
CA SER A 404 -17.00 -3.73 1.80
C SER A 404 -17.74 -4.67 0.83
N GLY A 405 -17.75 -4.35 -0.48
CA GLY A 405 -18.27 -5.25 -1.51
C GLY A 405 -17.37 -6.42 -1.86
N LEU A 406 -16.07 -6.34 -1.58
CA LEU A 406 -15.11 -7.42 -1.81
C LEU A 406 -15.00 -8.37 -0.61
N TYR A 407 -14.97 -7.79 0.60
CA TYR A 407 -14.53 -8.46 1.82
C TYR A 407 -15.62 -8.50 2.89
N GLY A 408 -16.74 -7.80 2.69
CA GLY A 408 -17.72 -7.55 3.74
C GLY A 408 -17.25 -6.51 4.75
N GLN A 409 -18.20 -5.92 5.49
CA GLN A 409 -17.92 -5.01 6.59
C GLN A 409 -19.05 -5.07 7.61
N VAL A 410 -18.71 -5.09 8.90
CA VAL A 410 -19.70 -5.07 9.98
C VAL A 410 -20.54 -3.80 9.89
N GLY A 411 -21.86 -3.94 9.98
CA GLY A 411 -22.80 -2.82 9.91
C GLY A 411 -23.16 -2.37 8.49
N GLN A 412 -22.65 -3.03 7.46
CA GLN A 412 -22.83 -2.61 6.06
C GLN A 412 -23.49 -3.68 5.18
N ALA A 413 -24.37 -4.52 5.73
CA ALA A 413 -24.97 -5.63 4.97
C ALA A 413 -25.66 -5.17 3.67
N ASN A 414 -26.36 -4.03 3.70
CA ASN A 414 -26.95 -3.38 2.53
C ASN A 414 -25.90 -2.91 1.50
N TYR A 415 -24.90 -2.16 1.96
CA TYR A 415 -23.85 -1.58 1.12
C TYR A 415 -22.95 -2.65 0.51
N ALA A 416 -22.48 -3.60 1.33
CA ALA A 416 -21.73 -4.78 0.88
C ALA A 416 -22.52 -5.53 -0.20
N THR A 417 -23.81 -5.84 0.04
CA THR A 417 -24.65 -6.54 -0.95
C THR A 417 -24.73 -5.76 -2.27
N ALA A 418 -25.02 -4.46 -2.22
CA ALA A 418 -25.11 -3.65 -3.42
C ALA A 418 -23.78 -3.60 -4.20
N LYS A 419 -22.65 -3.39 -3.50
CA LYS A 419 -21.32 -3.32 -4.12
C LYS A 419 -20.85 -4.69 -4.65
N SER A 420 -21.12 -5.79 -3.96
CA SER A 420 -20.82 -7.14 -4.46
C SER A 420 -21.65 -7.48 -5.70
N ALA A 421 -22.95 -7.13 -5.71
CA ALA A 421 -23.82 -7.38 -6.85
C ALA A 421 -23.35 -6.67 -8.13
N ILE A 422 -22.77 -5.48 -7.99
CA ILE A 422 -22.16 -4.74 -9.10
C ILE A 422 -20.98 -5.50 -9.74
N ILE A 423 -20.25 -6.33 -9.00
CA ILE A 423 -19.15 -7.15 -9.54
C ILE A 423 -19.68 -8.14 -10.58
N GLY A 424 -20.68 -8.95 -10.19
CA GLY A 424 -21.32 -9.91 -11.09
C GLY A 424 -21.98 -9.24 -12.29
N PHE A 425 -22.67 -8.11 -12.07
CA PHE A 425 -23.25 -7.29 -13.14
C PHE A 425 -22.18 -6.83 -14.14
N SER A 426 -21.05 -6.34 -13.64
CA SER A 426 -19.96 -5.83 -14.47
C SER A 426 -19.24 -6.91 -15.27
N PHE A 427 -19.07 -8.12 -14.71
CA PHE A 427 -18.53 -9.25 -15.45
C PHE A 427 -19.41 -9.66 -16.63
N SER A 428 -20.74 -9.61 -16.48
CA SER A 428 -21.66 -9.86 -17.59
C SER A 428 -21.56 -8.76 -18.65
N LEU A 429 -21.59 -7.48 -18.26
CA LEU A 429 -21.44 -6.37 -19.21
C LEU A 429 -20.10 -6.40 -19.96
N ALA A 430 -19.00 -6.73 -19.29
CA ALA A 430 -17.68 -6.88 -19.92
C ALA A 430 -17.74 -7.89 -21.07
N LYS A 431 -18.37 -9.06 -20.84
CA LYS A 431 -18.50 -10.12 -21.85
C LYS A 431 -19.46 -9.74 -22.98
N GLU A 432 -20.62 -9.15 -22.65
CA GLU A 432 -21.62 -8.74 -23.64
C GLU A 432 -21.13 -7.56 -24.51
N GLY A 433 -20.28 -6.70 -23.96
CA GLY A 433 -19.75 -5.51 -24.62
C GLY A 433 -18.57 -5.75 -25.56
N GLU A 434 -17.86 -6.88 -25.42
CA GLU A 434 -16.60 -7.16 -26.11
C GLU A 434 -16.72 -7.02 -27.64
N GLU A 435 -17.75 -7.61 -28.24
CA GLU A 435 -17.99 -7.55 -29.69
C GLU A 435 -18.19 -6.11 -30.19
N PHE A 436 -18.68 -5.22 -29.33
CA PHE A 436 -18.97 -3.83 -29.66
C PHE A 436 -17.87 -2.86 -29.20
N ASN A 437 -16.71 -3.36 -28.76
CA ASN A 437 -15.65 -2.55 -28.14
C ASN A 437 -16.21 -1.67 -27.00
N ILE A 438 -17.08 -2.27 -26.19
CA ILE A 438 -17.58 -1.70 -24.95
C ILE A 438 -16.87 -2.43 -23.81
N ARG A 439 -16.04 -1.71 -23.05
CA ARG A 439 -15.29 -2.29 -21.94
C ARG A 439 -15.85 -1.82 -20.60
N THR A 440 -16.02 -2.75 -19.69
CA THR A 440 -16.54 -2.48 -18.34
C THR A 440 -15.53 -2.94 -17.32
N ASN A 441 -14.95 -2.02 -16.54
CA ASN A 441 -14.05 -2.33 -15.44
C ASN A 441 -14.63 -1.89 -14.10
N ILE A 442 -14.12 -2.48 -13.04
CA ILE A 442 -14.65 -2.37 -11.69
C ILE A 442 -13.59 -1.68 -10.82
N LEU A 443 -14.01 -0.66 -10.08
CA LEU A 443 -13.11 0.12 -9.23
C LEU A 443 -13.57 0.06 -7.77
N SER A 444 -12.68 -0.32 -6.87
CA SER A 444 -12.83 -0.19 -5.42
C SER A 444 -11.90 0.93 -4.95
N PRO A 445 -12.37 2.18 -4.92
CA PRO A 445 -11.55 3.29 -4.46
C PRO A 445 -11.57 3.37 -2.93
N VAL A 446 -10.43 3.72 -2.36
CA VAL A 446 -10.34 4.27 -1.01
C VAL A 446 -9.83 5.69 -1.17
N ALA A 447 -10.62 6.66 -0.72
CA ALA A 447 -10.30 8.08 -0.79
C ALA A 447 -10.93 8.81 0.38
N ALA A 448 -10.22 9.80 0.91
CA ALA A 448 -10.76 10.68 1.93
C ALA A 448 -12.02 11.39 1.40
N SER A 449 -13.13 11.16 2.10
CA SER A 449 -14.41 11.82 1.88
C SER A 449 -15.21 11.82 3.18
N ARG A 450 -16.31 12.57 3.24
CA ARG A 450 -17.28 12.47 4.34
C ARG A 450 -17.71 11.03 4.65
N MET A 451 -17.69 10.16 3.64
CA MET A 451 -18.03 8.74 3.77
C MET A 451 -16.95 7.92 4.52
N THR A 452 -15.68 8.32 4.42
CA THR A 452 -14.56 7.65 5.08
C THR A 452 -14.11 8.36 6.36
N GLU A 453 -14.47 9.64 6.55
CA GLU A 453 -14.24 10.43 7.77
C GLU A 453 -14.83 9.79 9.03
N THR A 454 -15.90 9.01 8.89
CA THR A 454 -16.54 8.30 10.02
C THR A 454 -15.87 6.97 10.36
N ILE A 455 -14.88 6.53 9.57
CA ILE A 455 -14.28 5.18 9.64
C ILE A 455 -12.75 5.24 9.79
N LEU A 456 -12.09 6.22 9.16
CA LEU A 456 -10.63 6.34 9.15
C LEU A 456 -10.14 7.45 10.10
N PRO A 457 -9.08 7.20 10.89
CA PRO A 457 -8.28 8.20 11.57
C PRO A 457 -7.85 9.36 10.65
N GLN A 458 -7.71 10.55 11.24
CA GLN A 458 -7.60 11.81 10.50
C GLN A 458 -6.27 11.96 9.75
N ASP A 459 -5.20 11.41 10.31
CA ASP A 459 -3.88 11.22 9.73
C ASP A 459 -3.88 10.31 8.48
N MET A 460 -4.71 9.27 8.46
CA MET A 460 -4.89 8.44 7.25
C MET A 460 -5.66 9.16 6.15
N LEU A 461 -6.56 10.10 6.48
CA LEU A 461 -7.30 10.89 5.49
C LEU A 461 -6.38 11.86 4.73
N GLU A 462 -5.32 12.36 5.37
CA GLU A 462 -4.34 13.26 4.74
C GLU A 462 -3.51 12.55 3.65
N GLY A 463 -3.29 11.24 3.77
CA GLY A 463 -2.53 10.42 2.81
C GLY A 463 -3.34 9.86 1.63
N ILE A 464 -4.67 9.86 1.69
CA ILE A 464 -5.55 9.21 0.70
C ILE A 464 -6.34 10.25 -0.10
N ASN A 465 -5.60 11.13 -0.79
CA ASN A 465 -6.17 12.19 -1.62
C ASN A 465 -7.00 11.61 -2.79
N PRO A 466 -8.26 12.07 -3.02
CA PRO A 466 -9.08 11.71 -4.18
C PRO A 466 -8.36 11.83 -5.54
N ASN A 467 -7.40 12.74 -5.67
CA ASN A 467 -6.57 12.93 -6.88
C ASN A 467 -5.78 11.68 -7.27
N ASN A 468 -5.51 10.77 -6.34
CA ASN A 468 -4.73 9.57 -6.60
C ASN A 468 -5.52 8.50 -7.38
N VAL A 469 -6.84 8.62 -7.48
CA VAL A 469 -7.70 7.62 -8.14
C VAL A 469 -8.02 8.00 -9.59
N ALA A 470 -8.16 9.30 -9.89
CA ALA A 470 -8.54 9.79 -11.21
C ALA A 470 -7.61 9.34 -12.36
N PRO A 471 -6.28 9.28 -12.21
CA PRO A 471 -5.39 8.81 -13.26
C PRO A 471 -5.65 7.37 -13.69
N LEU A 472 -5.93 6.47 -12.74
CA LEU A 472 -6.27 5.07 -13.05
C LEU A 472 -7.58 5.00 -13.83
N VAL A 473 -8.61 5.71 -13.36
CA VAL A 473 -9.92 5.75 -14.04
C VAL A 473 -9.78 6.28 -15.46
N ALA A 474 -9.01 7.37 -15.65
CA ALA A 474 -8.72 7.90 -16.98
C ALA A 474 -8.01 6.86 -17.86
N TYR A 475 -6.98 6.18 -17.36
CA TYR A 475 -6.31 5.14 -18.10
C TYR A 475 -7.25 3.99 -18.50
N LEU A 476 -8.08 3.49 -17.58
CA LEU A 476 -9.07 2.44 -17.87
C LEU A 476 -10.10 2.87 -18.92
N CYS A 477 -10.36 4.17 -19.05
CA CYS A 477 -11.24 4.75 -20.06
C CYS A 477 -10.53 5.17 -21.36
N SER A 478 -9.20 5.04 -21.45
CA SER A 478 -8.43 5.42 -22.65
C SER A 478 -8.61 4.44 -23.81
N ASP A 479 -8.31 4.91 -25.03
CA ASP A 479 -8.32 4.06 -26.23
C ASP A 479 -7.23 2.97 -26.17
N ASP A 480 -6.11 3.24 -25.49
CA ASP A 480 -4.98 2.31 -25.35
C ASP A 480 -5.28 1.15 -24.37
N CYS A 481 -6.15 1.37 -23.39
CA CYS A 481 -6.45 0.35 -22.40
C CYS A 481 -7.32 -0.79 -22.96
N GLN A 482 -6.78 -2.01 -22.86
CA GLN A 482 -7.44 -3.24 -23.30
C GLN A 482 -8.13 -4.01 -22.15
N GLU A 483 -7.99 -3.56 -20.91
CA GLU A 483 -8.61 -4.25 -19.77
C GLU A 483 -10.14 -4.24 -19.88
N ASN A 484 -10.74 -5.40 -19.64
CA ASN A 484 -12.18 -5.58 -19.64
C ASN A 484 -12.57 -6.63 -18.60
N GLY A 485 -13.51 -6.29 -17.71
CA GLY A 485 -13.91 -7.13 -16.59
C GLY A 485 -12.88 -7.21 -15.46
N ALA A 486 -11.91 -6.30 -15.40
CA ALA A 486 -10.91 -6.27 -14.33
C ALA A 486 -11.42 -5.50 -13.10
N ILE A 487 -11.05 -5.98 -11.92
CA ILE A 487 -11.29 -5.29 -10.65
C ILE A 487 -9.98 -4.65 -10.19
N TYR A 488 -10.03 -3.37 -9.83
CA TYR A 488 -8.90 -2.64 -9.24
C TYR A 488 -9.25 -2.08 -7.87
N GLU A 489 -8.34 -2.22 -6.90
CA GLU A 489 -8.33 -1.41 -5.69
C GLU A 489 -7.34 -0.25 -5.86
N CYS A 490 -7.72 0.94 -5.42
CA CYS A 490 -6.87 2.12 -5.52
C CYS A 490 -6.98 2.98 -4.26
N SER A 491 -5.85 3.22 -3.60
CA SER A 491 -5.75 3.97 -2.34
C SER A 491 -4.36 4.59 -2.20
N GLY A 492 -4.26 5.86 -1.79
CA GLY A 492 -2.97 6.44 -1.36
C GLY A 492 -1.81 6.38 -2.39
N GLY A 493 -2.13 6.26 -3.69
CA GLY A 493 -1.12 6.07 -4.76
C GLY A 493 -0.75 4.61 -5.05
N PHE A 494 -1.33 3.66 -4.32
CA PHE A 494 -1.25 2.22 -4.60
C PHE A 494 -2.41 1.77 -5.49
N ILE A 495 -2.12 0.87 -6.43
CA ILE A 495 -3.10 0.25 -7.33
C ILE A 495 -2.83 -1.26 -7.32
N SER A 496 -3.83 -2.05 -6.98
CA SER A 496 -3.79 -3.51 -7.11
C SER A 496 -4.92 -4.00 -8.00
N ARG A 497 -4.68 -5.14 -8.67
CA ARG A 497 -5.72 -5.86 -9.39
C ARG A 497 -6.24 -6.98 -8.49
N VAL A 498 -7.55 -7.09 -8.37
CA VAL A 498 -8.22 -8.16 -7.62
C VAL A 498 -8.75 -9.21 -8.60
N ARG A 499 -8.55 -10.49 -8.27
CA ARG A 499 -9.08 -11.63 -9.04
C ARG A 499 -9.66 -12.68 -8.11
N LEU A 500 -10.65 -13.41 -8.61
CA LEU A 500 -11.13 -14.62 -7.96
C LEU A 500 -10.14 -15.75 -8.26
N ASP A 501 -9.72 -16.47 -7.22
CA ASP A 501 -8.94 -17.70 -7.35
C ASP A 501 -9.79 -18.90 -6.94
N LYS A 502 -9.53 -20.05 -7.55
CA LYS A 502 -10.21 -21.32 -7.24
C LYS A 502 -9.18 -22.32 -6.75
N GLU A 503 -9.16 -22.55 -5.45
CA GLU A 503 -8.31 -23.57 -4.84
C GLU A 503 -8.87 -24.99 -5.09
N PRO A 504 -8.06 -25.94 -5.59
CA PRO A 504 -8.48 -27.33 -5.70
C PRO A 504 -8.52 -27.99 -4.31
N ILE A 505 -9.69 -28.52 -3.94
CA ILE A 505 -9.86 -29.27 -2.70
C ILE A 505 -9.60 -30.76 -2.97
N ASP A 506 -8.69 -31.37 -2.20
CA ASP A 506 -8.50 -32.82 -2.18
C ASP A 506 -9.64 -33.50 -1.40
N PHE A 507 -10.47 -34.24 -2.13
CA PHE A 507 -11.64 -34.95 -1.59
C PHE A 507 -11.29 -35.91 -0.44
N LEU A 508 -10.08 -36.50 -0.43
CA LEU A 508 -9.64 -37.44 0.60
C LEU A 508 -9.30 -36.77 1.95
N LYS A 509 -9.00 -35.48 1.95
CA LYS A 509 -8.85 -34.69 3.18
C LYS A 509 -10.21 -34.31 3.78
N TRP A 510 -11.23 -34.16 2.93
CA TRP A 510 -12.58 -33.77 3.33
C TRP A 510 -13.39 -34.92 3.95
N SER A 511 -13.17 -36.17 3.52
CA SER A 511 -13.88 -37.35 4.03
C SER A 511 -13.41 -37.84 5.42
N LYS A 512 -12.60 -37.05 6.13
CA LYS A 512 -12.14 -37.32 7.50
C LYS A 512 -12.76 -36.38 8.55
N LEU A 513 -13.61 -35.45 8.12
CA LEU A 513 -14.59 -34.75 8.95
C LEU A 513 -15.90 -35.54 8.96
#